data_AF-A0A0K2RPP3-F1
#
_entry.id   AF-A0A0K2RPP3-F1
#
_cell.length_a   1.000
_cell.length_b   1.000
_cell.length_c   1.000
_cell.angle_alpha   90.00
_cell.angle_beta   90.00
_cell.angle_gamma   90.00
#
_symmetry.space_group_name_H-M   'P 1'
#
loop_
_entity.id
_entity.type
_entity.pdbx_description
1 polymer ?
#
loop_
_entity_poly.entity_id
_entity_poly.type
_entity_poly.pdbx_seq_one_letter_code
_entity_poly.pdbx_strand_id
1 'polypeptide(L)'
;MALGAVPLGYCSNVTLGYNVFRGSLNNGTNSRQLAGGYKAKVSGAQTLPVTTLNVVSTAGFPTTGSLYTAGGTISYTGTTSTSFTGVTGGSATTLADGSFVTQSLTLGTGGETFEFRSADGNANTFMQVGGLSTMKVIENVNRDQIGPLNVRSMMSSSQTLSSNGAVTCDVAQGNAQNITLQANATSTTINNPTNGQELVLTYIQDATGGRTYAWPANCKFAGGSAPTDTTASKRTTVRFRYDSGRRPGGRQPDRLPLDKAG
;
A
#
# COMPACT_ATOMS: atom_id res chain seq x y z
N MET A 1 -25.97 -14.73 44.01
CA MET A 1 -25.31 -15.77 43.18
C MET A 1 -25.18 -15.21 41.76
N ALA A 2 -24.04 -15.45 41.13
CA ALA A 2 -23.42 -14.62 40.10
C ALA A 2 -24.24 -14.40 38.81
N LEU A 3 -24.17 -13.18 38.24
CA LEU A 3 -24.38 -12.97 36.81
C LEU A 3 -23.25 -13.67 36.06
N GLY A 4 -23.54 -14.83 35.47
CA GLY A 4 -22.61 -15.52 34.59
C GLY A 4 -22.35 -14.70 33.34
N ALA A 5 -21.08 -14.32 33.12
CA ALA A 5 -20.65 -13.71 31.88
C ALA A 5 -20.83 -14.72 30.72
N VAL A 6 -21.69 -14.39 29.76
CA VAL A 6 -21.79 -15.15 28.51
C VAL A 6 -20.62 -14.71 27.61
N PRO A 7 -19.78 -15.63 27.10
CA PRO A 7 -18.65 -15.29 26.25
C PRO A 7 -19.15 -14.66 24.94
N LEU A 8 -18.56 -13.52 24.55
CA LEU A 8 -18.77 -12.92 23.24
C LEU A 8 -18.10 -13.81 22.18
N GLY A 9 -18.89 -14.71 21.59
CA GLY A 9 -18.48 -15.47 20.41
C GLY A 9 -18.36 -14.53 19.21
N TYR A 10 -17.15 -14.35 18.71
CA TYR A 10 -16.90 -13.65 17.44
C TYR A 10 -17.56 -14.41 16.30
N CYS A 11 -18.57 -13.84 15.66
CA CYS A 11 -19.04 -14.33 14.37
C CYS A 11 -18.18 -13.71 13.26
N SER A 12 -17.49 -14.56 12.50
CA SER A 12 -16.78 -14.15 11.28
C SER A 12 -17.42 -14.84 10.09
N ASN A 13 -18.25 -14.09 9.38
CA ASN A 13 -18.41 -14.04 7.93
C ASN A 13 -19.63 -13.18 7.65
N VAL A 14 -19.41 -11.90 7.30
CA VAL A 14 -20.48 -11.01 6.86
C VAL A 14 -20.80 -11.35 5.41
N THR A 15 -21.92 -12.01 5.18
CA THR A 15 -22.51 -12.09 3.84
C THR A 15 -23.16 -10.75 3.53
N LEU A 16 -22.55 -9.98 2.63
CA LEU A 16 -23.11 -8.71 2.18
C LEU A 16 -24.29 -9.01 1.25
N GLY A 17 -25.51 -8.82 1.75
CA GLY A 17 -26.72 -8.84 0.92
C GLY A 17 -26.74 -7.66 -0.06
N TYR A 18 -27.52 -7.80 -1.14
CA TYR A 18 -27.65 -6.83 -2.25
C TYR A 18 -28.16 -5.43 -1.83
N ASN A 19 -28.33 -5.14 -0.54
CA ASN A 19 -28.91 -3.91 0.01
C ASN A 19 -28.10 -3.22 1.12
N VAL A 20 -26.82 -3.58 1.33
CA VAL A 20 -25.97 -2.98 2.39
C VAL A 20 -25.65 -1.49 2.14
N PHE A 21 -25.98 -0.93 0.97
CA PHE A 21 -25.78 0.49 0.62
C PHE A 21 -27.06 1.35 0.58
N ARG A 22 -28.12 0.96 1.30
CA ARG A 22 -29.35 1.80 1.37
C ARG A 22 -29.33 2.89 2.46
N GLY A 23 -28.19 3.09 3.13
CA GLY A 23 -27.93 4.31 3.89
C GLY A 23 -27.13 5.29 3.03
N SER A 24 -27.70 6.44 2.72
CA SER A 24 -26.96 7.56 2.14
C SER A 24 -25.74 7.91 3.01
N LEU A 25 -24.63 8.33 2.40
CA LEU A 25 -23.59 9.12 3.09
C LEU A 25 -24.22 10.46 3.50
N ASN A 26 -24.98 10.44 4.59
CA ASN A 26 -25.74 11.58 5.07
C ASN A 26 -24.80 12.58 5.75
N ASN A 27 -24.39 13.62 5.01
CA ASN A 27 -24.08 14.92 5.62
C ASN A 27 -25.15 15.92 5.19
N GLY A 28 -26.28 15.91 5.90
CA GLY A 28 -27.23 17.02 6.16
C GLY A 28 -27.85 17.82 5.01
N THR A 29 -27.29 17.85 3.81
CA THR A 29 -27.74 18.74 2.71
C THR A 29 -27.36 18.22 1.32
N ASN A 30 -26.38 17.33 1.17
CA ASN A 30 -25.94 16.83 -0.14
C ASN A 30 -25.71 15.32 -0.16
N SER A 31 -26.78 14.54 -0.34
CA SER A 31 -26.70 13.10 -0.58
C SER A 31 -26.16 12.81 -2.00
N ARG A 32 -24.85 12.98 -2.21
CA ARG A 32 -24.16 12.52 -3.42
C ARG A 32 -23.87 11.03 -3.27
N GLN A 33 -24.84 10.21 -3.69
CA GLN A 33 -24.69 8.77 -3.87
C GLN A 33 -23.50 8.52 -4.83
N LEU A 34 -22.63 7.54 -4.49
CA LEU A 34 -21.45 7.07 -5.24
C LEU A 34 -21.27 7.72 -6.63
N ALA A 35 -20.50 8.81 -6.66
CA ALA A 35 -20.24 9.71 -7.79
C ALA A 35 -21.06 9.50 -9.09
N GLY A 36 -22.16 10.26 -9.19
CA GLY A 36 -22.17 11.34 -10.19
C GLY A 36 -23.09 11.21 -11.40
N GLY A 37 -23.93 10.18 -11.54
CA GLY A 37 -24.92 10.15 -12.64
C GLY A 37 -25.95 11.29 -12.54
N TYR A 38 -26.29 11.92 -13.67
CA TYR A 38 -27.34 12.94 -13.73
C TYR A 38 -28.73 12.31 -13.64
N LYS A 39 -29.70 12.99 -13.00
CA LYS A 39 -31.11 12.53 -12.93
C LYS A 39 -32.08 13.67 -13.17
N ALA A 40 -33.16 13.39 -13.89
CA ALA A 40 -34.25 14.33 -14.15
C ALA A 40 -35.59 13.66 -13.83
N LYS A 41 -36.56 14.43 -13.32
CA LYS A 41 -37.93 13.97 -13.12
C LYS A 41 -38.74 14.21 -14.38
N VAL A 42 -39.43 13.19 -14.89
CA VAL A 42 -40.40 13.34 -15.97
C VAL A 42 -41.52 14.28 -15.52
N SER A 43 -41.94 15.19 -16.41
CA SER A 43 -43.00 16.17 -16.16
C SER A 43 -44.24 15.81 -16.96
N GLY A 44 -45.30 15.41 -16.27
CA GLY A 44 -46.47 14.78 -16.86
C GLY A 44 -46.16 13.35 -17.33
N ALA A 45 -47.15 12.45 -17.31
CA ALA A 45 -46.92 11.09 -17.80
C ALA A 45 -46.61 11.12 -19.31
N GLN A 46 -45.55 10.43 -19.74
CA GLN A 46 -45.12 10.41 -21.15
C GLN A 46 -44.84 8.97 -21.62
N THR A 47 -45.47 8.58 -22.73
CA THR A 47 -45.27 7.25 -23.33
C THR A 47 -44.18 7.30 -24.39
N LEU A 48 -43.13 6.51 -24.19
CA LEU A 48 -42.06 6.35 -25.17
C LEU A 48 -42.55 5.54 -26.39
N PRO A 49 -41.93 5.70 -27.58
CA PRO A 49 -40.92 6.69 -27.93
C PRO A 49 -41.51 8.12 -28.02
N VAL A 50 -40.73 9.12 -27.64
CA VAL A 50 -41.06 10.55 -27.81
C VAL A 50 -39.94 11.24 -28.57
N THR A 51 -40.24 12.31 -29.29
CA THR A 51 -39.20 13.17 -29.90
C THR A 51 -38.69 14.25 -28.94
N THR A 52 -39.48 14.55 -27.91
CA THR A 52 -39.13 15.45 -26.81
C THR A 52 -39.62 14.84 -25.50
N LEU A 53 -38.70 14.62 -24.56
CA LEU A 53 -39.03 14.17 -23.21
C LEU A 53 -39.04 15.39 -22.29
N ASN A 54 -40.21 15.72 -21.74
CA ASN A 54 -40.38 16.84 -20.82
C ASN A 54 -40.00 16.41 -19.41
N VAL A 55 -39.17 17.23 -18.78
CA VAL A 55 -38.68 16.99 -17.42
C VAL A 55 -38.74 18.27 -16.61
N VAL A 56 -38.69 18.14 -15.30
CA VAL A 56 -38.70 19.29 -14.39
C VAL A 56 -37.45 20.16 -14.57
N SER A 57 -36.28 19.54 -14.83
CA SER A 57 -35.04 20.26 -15.12
C SER A 57 -34.02 19.34 -15.80
N THR A 58 -33.19 19.93 -16.66
CA THR A 58 -32.02 19.29 -17.31
C THR A 58 -30.68 19.82 -16.77
N ALA A 59 -30.69 20.61 -15.69
CA ALA A 59 -29.47 21.19 -15.14
C ALA A 59 -28.41 20.12 -14.84
N GLY A 60 -27.20 20.33 -15.34
CA GLY A 60 -26.07 19.41 -15.20
C GLY A 60 -25.94 18.36 -16.32
N PHE A 61 -27.00 18.06 -17.08
CA PHE A 61 -26.89 17.12 -18.19
C PHE A 61 -26.05 17.71 -19.34
N PRO A 62 -25.22 16.90 -20.01
CA PRO A 62 -24.61 17.29 -21.28
C PRO A 62 -25.70 17.55 -22.34
N THR A 63 -25.39 18.39 -23.33
CA THR A 63 -26.34 18.78 -24.39
C THR A 63 -26.72 17.62 -25.33
N THR A 64 -25.94 16.54 -25.36
CA THR A 64 -26.25 15.29 -26.06
C THR A 64 -25.91 14.09 -25.17
N GLY A 65 -26.60 12.96 -25.35
CA GLY A 65 -26.26 11.75 -24.62
C GLY A 65 -27.36 10.70 -24.63
N SER A 66 -27.26 9.76 -23.70
CA SER A 66 -28.27 8.72 -23.48
C SER A 66 -28.83 8.76 -22.06
N LEU A 67 -30.09 8.38 -21.91
CA LEU A 67 -30.79 8.25 -20.63
C LEU A 67 -31.29 6.81 -20.48
N TYR A 68 -31.18 6.28 -19.27
CA TYR A 68 -31.82 5.04 -18.83
C TYR A 68 -33.21 5.38 -18.26
N THR A 69 -34.22 4.67 -18.75
CA THR A 69 -35.62 4.85 -18.34
C THR A 69 -36.26 3.49 -18.06
N ALA A 70 -37.46 3.47 -17.49
CA ALA A 70 -38.24 2.24 -17.33
C ALA A 70 -38.62 1.59 -18.68
N GLY A 71 -38.69 2.38 -19.76
CA GLY A 71 -38.93 1.90 -21.12
C GLY A 71 -37.66 1.54 -21.89
N GLY A 72 -36.50 1.42 -21.23
CA GLY A 72 -35.22 1.16 -21.86
C GLY A 72 -34.40 2.43 -22.10
N THR A 73 -33.29 2.29 -22.83
CA THR A 73 -32.36 3.39 -23.12
C THR A 73 -32.90 4.26 -24.25
N ILE A 74 -32.89 5.57 -24.04
CA ILE A 74 -33.19 6.59 -25.06
C ILE A 74 -31.95 7.45 -25.31
N SER A 75 -31.82 7.99 -26.51
CA SER A 75 -30.74 8.94 -26.87
C SER A 75 -31.34 10.30 -27.20
N TYR A 76 -30.66 11.39 -26.86
CA TYR A 76 -31.09 12.76 -27.11
C TYR A 76 -29.95 13.59 -27.71
N THR A 77 -30.30 14.58 -28.53
CA THR A 77 -29.33 15.44 -29.25
C THR A 77 -29.41 16.91 -28.84
N GLY A 78 -30.30 17.24 -27.90
CA GLY A 78 -30.39 18.58 -27.35
C GLY A 78 -31.04 18.60 -25.97
N THR A 79 -30.85 19.72 -25.27
CA THR A 79 -31.50 20.04 -24.00
C THR A 79 -32.06 21.46 -24.05
N THR A 80 -33.27 21.66 -23.57
CA THR A 80 -33.74 22.96 -23.05
C THR A 80 -33.63 22.95 -21.52
N SER A 81 -34.02 24.01 -20.81
CA SER A 81 -34.05 24.02 -19.33
C SER A 81 -34.96 22.94 -18.72
N THR A 82 -35.96 22.45 -19.46
CA THR A 82 -37.02 21.53 -18.99
C THR A 82 -37.36 20.42 -19.98
N SER A 83 -36.50 20.13 -20.96
CA SER A 83 -36.73 19.02 -21.88
C SER A 83 -35.45 18.51 -22.52
N PHE A 84 -35.47 17.22 -22.85
CA PHE A 84 -34.53 16.60 -23.78
C PHE A 84 -35.18 16.59 -25.17
N THR A 85 -34.46 17.04 -26.19
CA THR A 85 -34.95 17.16 -27.57
C THR A 85 -34.17 16.24 -28.51
N GLY A 86 -34.79 15.92 -29.66
CA GLY A 86 -34.24 14.94 -30.61
C GLY A 86 -34.14 13.55 -29.99
N VAL A 87 -35.10 13.22 -29.11
CA VAL A 87 -35.13 11.95 -28.40
C VAL A 87 -35.47 10.81 -29.36
N THR A 88 -34.75 9.68 -29.26
CA THR A 88 -34.94 8.47 -30.05
C THR A 88 -34.76 7.21 -29.18
N GLY A 89 -35.34 6.08 -29.62
CA GLY A 89 -35.30 4.82 -28.88
C GLY A 89 -36.40 4.68 -27.83
N GLY A 90 -36.23 3.71 -26.92
CA GLY A 90 -37.25 3.35 -25.93
C GLY A 90 -38.34 2.42 -26.47
N SER A 91 -38.94 1.66 -25.57
CA SER A 91 -40.09 0.78 -25.79
C SER A 91 -41.39 1.51 -25.47
N ALA A 92 -42.54 0.95 -25.87
CA ALA A 92 -43.89 1.49 -25.65
C ALA A 92 -44.34 1.50 -24.17
N THR A 93 -43.51 2.07 -23.30
CA THR A 93 -43.71 2.16 -21.85
C THR A 93 -44.02 3.60 -21.46
N THR A 94 -45.07 3.78 -20.66
CA THR A 94 -45.39 5.08 -20.06
C THR A 94 -44.49 5.33 -18.86
N LEU A 95 -43.69 6.38 -18.95
CA LEU A 95 -42.99 6.96 -17.82
C LEU A 95 -44.01 7.79 -17.02
N ALA A 96 -44.24 7.41 -15.77
CA ALA A 96 -45.16 8.14 -14.89
C ALA A 96 -44.62 9.54 -14.57
N ASP A 97 -45.51 10.49 -14.29
CA ASP A 97 -45.13 11.80 -13.79
C ASP A 97 -44.27 11.69 -12.53
N GLY A 98 -43.21 12.50 -12.44
CA GLY A 98 -42.25 12.47 -11.33
C GLY A 98 -41.30 11.27 -11.32
N SER A 99 -41.45 10.30 -12.23
CA SER A 99 -40.48 9.20 -12.38
C SER A 99 -39.11 9.72 -12.79
N PHE A 100 -38.04 9.03 -12.39
CA PHE A 100 -36.69 9.44 -12.72
C PHE A 100 -36.22 8.82 -14.04
N VAL A 101 -35.58 9.65 -14.86
CA VAL A 101 -34.65 9.21 -15.91
C VAL A 101 -33.23 9.54 -15.47
N THR A 102 -32.27 8.67 -15.78
CA THR A 102 -30.89 8.78 -15.29
C THR A 102 -29.88 8.67 -16.41
N GLN A 103 -28.74 9.31 -16.28
CA GLN A 103 -27.57 9.11 -17.13
C GLN A 103 -26.41 8.62 -16.27
N SER A 104 -25.68 7.62 -16.75
CA SER A 104 -24.40 7.25 -16.13
C SER A 104 -23.41 8.39 -16.28
N LEU A 105 -22.71 8.74 -15.21
CA LEU A 105 -21.56 9.64 -15.33
C LEU A 105 -20.46 8.91 -16.09
N THR A 106 -20.13 9.41 -17.27
CA THR A 106 -18.88 9.05 -17.93
C THR A 106 -17.78 9.93 -17.34
N LEU A 107 -16.80 9.33 -16.67
CA LEU A 107 -15.58 10.01 -16.24
C LEU A 107 -14.76 10.35 -17.50
N GLY A 108 -15.00 11.53 -18.07
CA GLY A 108 -14.35 12.00 -19.30
C GLY A 108 -12.97 12.61 -19.05
N THR A 109 -12.33 13.07 -20.13
CA THR A 109 -10.99 13.70 -20.13
C THR A 109 -10.92 15.07 -19.44
N GLY A 110 -12.05 15.58 -18.93
CA GLY A 110 -12.14 16.86 -18.24
C GLY A 110 -12.26 16.69 -16.74
N GLY A 111 -11.13 16.63 -16.02
CA GLY A 111 -11.04 16.98 -14.58
C GLY A 111 -11.90 16.23 -13.55
N GLU A 112 -12.75 15.27 -13.94
CA GLU A 112 -13.64 14.58 -13.01
C GLU A 112 -12.85 13.57 -12.15
N THR A 113 -12.67 13.86 -10.86
CA THR A 113 -12.04 12.95 -9.91
C THR A 113 -13.10 12.16 -9.14
N PHE A 114 -12.99 10.83 -9.19
CA PHE A 114 -13.68 9.96 -8.25
C PHE A 114 -12.81 9.80 -7.01
N GLU A 115 -13.14 10.54 -5.95
CA GLU A 115 -12.36 10.54 -4.71
C GLU A 115 -13.03 9.71 -3.61
N PHE A 116 -12.34 8.67 -3.14
CA PHE A 116 -12.64 8.04 -1.86
C PHE A 116 -11.93 8.82 -0.74
N ARG A 117 -12.65 9.73 -0.08
CA ARG A 117 -12.12 10.47 1.07
C ARG A 117 -12.42 9.69 2.35
N SER A 118 -11.38 9.34 3.12
CA SER A 118 -11.55 8.81 4.47
C SER A 118 -12.15 9.89 5.38
N ALA A 119 -13.05 9.50 6.30
CA ALA A 119 -13.80 10.42 7.15
C ALA A 119 -12.94 11.13 8.22
N ASP A 120 -11.73 10.64 8.46
CA ASP A 120 -10.77 11.19 9.42
C ASP A 120 -9.96 12.37 8.86
N GLY A 121 -10.24 12.83 7.64
CA GLY A 121 -9.53 13.95 7.02
C GLY A 121 -8.07 13.65 6.69
N ASN A 122 -7.64 12.40 6.87
CA ASN A 122 -6.31 11.96 6.50
C ASN A 122 -6.37 11.40 5.07
N ALA A 123 -5.51 11.89 4.19
CA ALA A 123 -5.42 11.50 2.78
C ALA A 123 -4.82 10.09 2.61
N ASN A 124 -5.31 9.10 3.36
CA ASN A 124 -4.97 7.70 3.14
C ASN A 124 -5.86 7.14 2.04
N THR A 125 -5.42 7.42 0.82
CA THR A 125 -5.95 6.92 -0.44
C THR A 125 -5.87 5.41 -0.47
N PHE A 126 -6.98 4.70 -0.20
CA PHE A 126 -6.96 3.24 -0.34
C PHE A 126 -6.97 2.80 -1.80
N MET A 127 -7.47 3.61 -2.76
CA MET A 127 -7.48 3.30 -4.20
C MET A 127 -7.64 4.58 -5.05
N GLN A 128 -6.67 4.92 -5.90
CA GLN A 128 -6.83 5.96 -6.96
C GLN A 128 -6.94 5.25 -8.31
N VAL A 129 -8.12 5.29 -8.94
CA VAL A 129 -8.30 4.78 -10.31
C VAL A 129 -8.19 5.96 -11.26
N GLY A 130 -6.99 6.21 -11.76
CA GLY A 130 -6.74 7.23 -12.77
C GLY A 130 -5.68 6.78 -13.76
N GLY A 131 -6.12 6.35 -14.95
CA GLY A 131 -5.29 6.40 -16.16
C GLY A 131 -4.32 5.24 -16.47
N LEU A 132 -4.41 4.07 -15.84
CA LEU A 132 -3.64 2.88 -16.25
C LEU A 132 -4.56 1.64 -16.33
N SER A 133 -4.32 0.76 -17.30
CA SER A 133 -5.22 -0.35 -17.69
C SER A 133 -5.39 -1.49 -16.68
N THR A 134 -4.78 -1.46 -15.49
CA THR A 134 -5.06 -2.42 -14.39
C THR A 134 -4.85 -1.77 -13.02
N MET A 135 -5.51 -2.34 -12.01
CA MET A 135 -5.39 -1.93 -10.61
C MET A 135 -3.96 -2.12 -10.09
N LYS A 136 -3.36 -1.04 -9.60
CA LYS A 136 -2.05 -1.06 -8.93
C LYS A 136 -2.24 -0.97 -7.41
N VAL A 137 -2.39 -2.09 -6.73
CA VAL A 137 -2.32 -2.15 -5.26
C VAL A 137 -0.83 -2.21 -4.91
N ILE A 138 -0.25 -1.09 -4.49
CA ILE A 138 1.12 -1.02 -3.93
C ILE A 138 2.18 -1.73 -4.80
N GLU A 139 2.39 -1.24 -6.01
CA GLU A 139 3.59 -1.60 -6.80
C GLU A 139 4.31 -0.34 -7.33
N ASN A 140 3.91 0.85 -6.86
CA ASN A 140 4.57 2.12 -7.11
C ASN A 140 4.92 2.73 -5.76
N VAL A 141 5.44 1.90 -4.86
CA VAL A 141 6.25 2.52 -3.85
C VAL A 141 7.60 2.82 -4.47
N ASN A 142 7.77 4.06 -4.91
CA ASN A 142 9.11 4.60 -5.11
C ASN A 142 9.88 4.40 -3.80
N ARG A 143 11.15 3.98 -3.86
CA ARG A 143 12.00 3.80 -2.67
C ARG A 143 11.97 5.01 -1.71
N ASP A 144 11.65 6.20 -2.20
CA ASP A 144 11.48 7.44 -1.42
C ASP A 144 10.17 7.54 -0.64
N GLN A 145 9.11 6.85 -1.06
CA GLN A 145 7.82 6.84 -0.37
C GLN A 145 7.67 5.63 0.59
N ILE A 146 8.63 4.69 0.56
CA ILE A 146 9.04 3.82 1.69
C ILE A 146 10.24 4.49 2.38
N GLY A 147 10.12 5.75 2.78
CA GLY A 147 10.79 6.17 4.01
C GLY A 147 10.33 5.22 5.13
N PRO A 148 11.25 4.72 5.98
CA PRO A 148 11.35 3.31 6.39
C PRO A 148 10.04 2.63 6.81
N LEU A 149 9.30 2.04 5.87
CA LEU A 149 8.70 0.73 6.12
C LEU A 149 9.89 -0.23 6.28
N ASN A 150 10.08 -0.70 7.50
CA ASN A 150 11.21 -1.49 7.97
C ASN A 150 11.19 -2.95 7.45
N VAL A 151 11.10 -3.11 6.12
CA VAL A 151 11.40 -4.37 5.42
C VAL A 151 12.93 -4.58 5.28
N ARG A 152 13.75 -3.71 5.91
CA ARG A 152 15.22 -3.86 6.01
C ARG A 152 15.63 -5.22 6.58
N SER A 153 14.79 -5.78 7.47
CA SER A 153 14.99 -7.11 8.04
C SER A 153 14.89 -8.26 7.01
N MET A 154 14.35 -8.01 5.80
CA MET A 154 14.19 -9.03 4.75
C MET A 154 15.08 -8.79 3.51
N MET A 155 15.82 -7.66 3.43
CA MET A 155 16.70 -7.37 2.30
C MET A 155 18.11 -7.91 2.51
N SER A 156 18.66 -8.54 1.46
CA SER A 156 20.02 -9.06 1.41
C SER A 156 20.87 -8.30 0.39
N SER A 157 22.10 -7.95 0.74
CA SER A 157 23.14 -7.50 -0.19
C SER A 157 24.13 -8.64 -0.44
N SER A 158 24.70 -8.70 -1.64
CA SER A 158 25.73 -9.67 -2.01
C SER A 158 26.90 -8.97 -2.71
N GLN A 159 28.12 -9.38 -2.39
CA GLN A 159 29.35 -8.89 -3.01
C GLN A 159 30.37 -10.01 -3.17
N THR A 160 31.35 -9.81 -4.05
CA THR A 160 32.49 -10.72 -4.24
C THR A 160 33.77 -9.96 -3.93
N LEU A 161 34.59 -10.51 -3.04
CA LEU A 161 35.94 -10.02 -2.78
C LEU A 161 36.92 -10.71 -3.74
N SER A 162 37.38 -9.98 -4.76
CA SER A 162 38.24 -10.51 -5.83
C SER A 162 39.74 -10.39 -5.57
N SER A 163 40.16 -9.57 -4.61
CA SER A 163 41.56 -9.34 -4.25
C SER A 163 41.74 -9.26 -2.74
N ASN A 164 42.96 -9.53 -2.26
CA ASN A 164 43.24 -9.50 -0.83
C ASN A 164 43.00 -8.09 -0.29
N GLY A 165 42.19 -7.97 0.76
CA GLY A 165 41.86 -6.65 1.28
C GLY A 165 40.67 -6.62 2.24
N ALA A 166 40.21 -5.41 2.53
CA ALA A 166 39.10 -5.16 3.44
C ALA A 166 37.74 -5.40 2.76
N VAL A 167 36.78 -5.89 3.55
CA VAL A 167 35.37 -6.00 3.17
C VAL A 167 34.58 -4.88 3.85
N THR A 168 33.75 -4.19 3.08
CA THR A 168 32.83 -3.18 3.62
C THR A 168 31.39 -3.66 3.43
N CYS A 169 30.65 -3.80 4.52
CA CYS A 169 29.24 -4.19 4.52
C CYS A 169 28.38 -2.96 4.79
N ASP A 170 27.70 -2.45 3.77
CA ASP A 170 26.75 -1.35 3.93
C ASP A 170 25.37 -1.88 4.29
N VAL A 171 25.01 -1.78 5.58
CA VAL A 171 23.73 -2.29 6.07
C VAL A 171 22.56 -1.34 5.76
N ALA A 172 22.84 -0.19 5.15
CA ALA A 172 21.80 0.62 4.52
C ALA A 172 21.17 -0.12 3.32
N GLN A 173 21.90 -1.03 2.67
CA GLN A 173 21.47 -1.81 1.51
C GLN A 173 20.83 -3.16 1.85
N GLY A 174 20.87 -3.58 3.12
CA GLY A 174 20.24 -4.81 3.60
C GLY A 174 20.83 -5.29 4.93
N ASN A 175 20.01 -5.85 5.82
CA ASN A 175 20.50 -6.37 7.09
C ASN A 175 21.26 -7.69 6.93
N ALA A 176 21.00 -8.42 5.84
CA ALA A 176 21.75 -9.62 5.46
C ALA A 176 22.84 -9.26 4.45
N GLN A 177 24.08 -9.65 4.73
CA GLN A 177 25.27 -9.33 3.94
C GLN A 177 25.95 -10.65 3.55
N ASN A 178 26.05 -10.90 2.24
CA ASN A 178 26.65 -12.12 1.68
C ASN A 178 27.95 -11.77 0.95
N ILE A 179 29.06 -12.39 1.35
CA ILE A 179 30.38 -12.11 0.79
C ILE A 179 30.96 -13.39 0.23
N THR A 180 31.10 -13.43 -1.09
CA THR A 180 31.83 -14.51 -1.78
C THR A 180 33.32 -14.19 -1.77
N LEU A 181 34.12 -15.10 -1.24
CA LEU A 181 35.57 -14.93 -1.08
C LEU A 181 36.29 -15.58 -2.27
N GLN A 182 36.85 -14.75 -3.16
CA GLN A 182 37.85 -15.14 -4.16
C GLN A 182 39.26 -14.63 -3.78
N ALA A 183 39.40 -14.12 -2.55
CA ALA A 183 40.63 -13.62 -1.94
C ALA A 183 40.49 -13.56 -0.41
N ASN A 184 41.59 -13.30 0.29
CA ASN A 184 41.59 -13.17 1.75
C ASN A 184 40.98 -11.83 2.19
N ALA A 185 39.97 -11.89 3.04
CA ALA A 185 39.40 -10.71 3.69
C ALA A 185 40.23 -10.37 4.93
N THR A 186 41.08 -9.35 4.84
CA THR A 186 41.97 -8.96 5.94
C THR A 186 41.23 -8.28 7.10
N SER A 187 40.09 -7.65 6.81
CA SER A 187 39.20 -7.03 7.80
C SER A 187 37.78 -6.91 7.25
N THR A 188 36.81 -6.69 8.14
CA THR A 188 35.42 -6.40 7.76
C THR A 188 34.85 -5.26 8.57
N THR A 189 34.33 -4.25 7.88
CA THR A 189 33.71 -3.05 8.49
C THR A 189 32.22 -3.02 8.19
N ILE A 190 31.41 -2.62 9.17
CA ILE A 190 29.97 -2.39 9.01
C ILE A 190 29.71 -0.88 8.86
N ASN A 191 29.15 -0.47 7.72
CA ASN A 191 28.79 0.91 7.42
C ASN A 191 27.28 1.15 7.61
N ASN A 192 26.94 2.36 8.05
CA ASN A 192 25.57 2.80 8.33
C ASN A 192 24.77 1.94 9.34
N PRO A 193 25.38 1.39 10.42
CA PRO A 193 24.63 0.60 11.39
C PRO A 193 23.84 1.49 12.36
N THR A 194 22.73 0.95 12.85
CA THR A 194 22.02 1.48 14.03
C THR A 194 22.34 0.64 15.26
N ASN A 195 22.60 1.26 16.42
CA ASN A 195 22.85 0.52 17.65
C ASN A 195 21.63 -0.37 18.01
N GLY A 196 21.86 -1.64 18.31
CA GLY A 196 20.81 -2.63 18.54
C GLY A 196 20.19 -3.25 17.28
N GLN A 197 20.61 -2.84 16.08
CA GLN A 197 20.15 -3.43 14.81
C GLN A 197 20.56 -4.90 14.70
N GLU A 198 19.64 -5.75 14.28
CA GLU A 198 19.93 -7.15 14.01
C GLU A 198 20.43 -7.35 12.58
N LEU A 199 21.58 -8.00 12.46
CA LEU A 199 22.31 -8.22 11.20
C LEU A 199 22.59 -9.71 11.00
N VAL A 200 22.68 -10.12 9.74
CA VAL A 200 23.13 -11.45 9.33
C VAL A 200 24.33 -11.27 8.40
N LEU A 201 25.50 -11.78 8.79
CA LEU A 201 26.70 -11.73 7.97
C LEU A 201 27.10 -13.14 7.55
N THR A 202 27.36 -13.31 6.26
CA THR A 202 27.66 -14.60 5.67
C THR A 202 28.90 -14.53 4.78
N TYR A 203 29.90 -15.34 5.09
CA TYR A 203 31.03 -15.59 4.19
C TYR A 203 30.81 -16.89 3.42
N ILE A 204 31.15 -16.87 2.13
CA ILE A 204 31.00 -17.99 1.20
C ILE A 204 32.38 -18.24 0.58
N GLN A 205 32.94 -19.42 0.81
CA GLN A 205 34.17 -19.86 0.15
C GLN A 205 33.90 -20.08 -1.34
N ASP A 206 34.85 -19.71 -2.20
CA ASP A 206 34.81 -20.11 -3.60
C ASP A 206 35.01 -21.62 -3.78
N ALA A 207 35.01 -22.07 -5.04
CA ALA A 207 35.21 -23.47 -5.38
C ALA A 207 36.60 -24.02 -4.97
N THR A 208 37.56 -23.14 -4.69
CA THR A 208 38.92 -23.53 -4.25
C THR A 208 38.97 -23.70 -2.74
N GLY A 209 38.33 -22.81 -1.99
CA GLY A 209 38.46 -22.73 -0.54
C GLY A 209 39.81 -22.13 -0.12
N GLY A 210 40.11 -22.23 1.18
CA GLY A 210 41.35 -21.73 1.79
C GLY A 210 41.38 -20.22 2.03
N ARG A 211 40.28 -19.49 1.78
CA ARG A 211 40.25 -18.04 1.98
C ARG A 211 40.05 -17.70 3.44
N THR A 212 40.96 -16.91 3.99
CA THR A 212 40.84 -16.38 5.34
C THR A 212 39.92 -15.16 5.36
N TYR A 213 39.23 -14.96 6.48
CA TYR A 213 38.37 -13.81 6.70
C TYR A 213 38.32 -13.43 8.17
N ALA A 214 38.07 -12.15 8.44
CA ALA A 214 37.92 -11.61 9.78
C ALA A 214 36.52 -11.03 9.98
N TRP A 215 35.85 -11.46 11.06
CA TRP A 215 34.57 -10.89 11.46
C TRP A 215 34.73 -9.46 12.00
N PRO A 216 33.72 -8.59 11.85
CA PRO A 216 33.73 -7.25 12.46
C PRO A 216 33.83 -7.33 13.99
N ALA A 217 34.53 -6.39 14.63
CA ALA A 217 34.69 -6.34 16.10
C ALA A 217 33.35 -6.16 16.87
N ASN A 218 32.33 -5.63 16.19
CA ASN A 218 30.97 -5.46 16.69
C ASN A 218 30.19 -6.78 16.71
N CYS A 219 30.65 -7.82 16.02
CA CYS A 219 30.10 -9.17 16.11
C CYS A 219 30.65 -9.84 17.38
N LYS A 220 29.78 -10.25 18.29
CA LYS A 220 30.15 -10.93 19.55
C LYS A 220 29.75 -12.40 19.48
N PHE A 221 30.67 -13.27 19.90
CA PHE A 221 30.50 -14.72 19.86
C PHE A 221 30.35 -15.28 21.28
N ALA A 222 29.44 -16.24 21.44
CA ALA A 222 29.35 -17.02 22.67
C ALA A 222 30.67 -17.76 22.91
N GLY A 223 31.23 -17.65 24.12
CA GLY A 223 32.53 -18.24 24.45
C GLY A 223 33.75 -17.53 23.84
N GLY A 224 33.55 -16.38 23.17
CA GLY A 224 34.64 -15.52 22.69
C GLY A 224 35.36 -15.99 21.42
N SER A 225 35.02 -17.17 20.88
CA SER A 225 35.64 -17.71 19.67
C SER A 225 34.77 -17.50 18.44
N ALA A 226 35.34 -16.90 17.40
CA ALA A 226 34.65 -16.68 16.13
C ALA A 226 34.65 -17.95 15.27
N PRO A 227 33.56 -18.26 14.55
CA PRO A 227 33.54 -19.39 13.63
C PRO A 227 34.44 -19.09 12.43
N THR A 228 35.24 -20.07 12.04
CA THR A 228 36.04 -20.06 10.81
C THR A 228 35.81 -21.37 10.08
N ASP A 229 35.49 -21.27 8.80
CA ASP A 229 35.45 -22.39 7.87
C ASP A 229 36.01 -21.94 6.53
N THR A 230 37.14 -22.53 6.16
CA THR A 230 37.85 -22.29 4.91
C THR A 230 37.60 -23.38 3.88
N THR A 231 36.70 -24.33 4.14
CA THR A 231 36.40 -25.43 3.24
C THR A 231 35.74 -24.91 1.96
N ALA A 232 36.18 -25.40 0.80
CA ALA A 232 35.65 -25.01 -0.51
C ALA A 232 34.11 -25.08 -0.56
N SER A 233 33.48 -24.09 -1.19
CA SER A 233 32.03 -23.97 -1.37
C SER A 233 31.19 -23.99 -0.09
N LYS A 234 31.80 -23.82 1.10
CA LYS A 234 31.07 -23.70 2.36
C LYS A 234 30.67 -22.27 2.66
N ARG A 235 29.59 -22.18 3.43
CA ARG A 235 28.98 -20.93 3.89
C ARG A 235 29.05 -20.89 5.40
N THR A 236 29.59 -19.79 5.95
CA THR A 236 29.60 -19.52 7.39
C THR A 236 28.72 -18.31 7.65
N THR A 237 27.63 -18.49 8.40
CA THR A 237 26.64 -17.45 8.67
C THR A 237 26.51 -17.19 10.16
N VAL A 238 26.51 -15.90 10.55
CA VAL A 238 26.27 -15.46 11.93
C VAL A 238 25.21 -14.38 11.95
N ARG A 239 24.23 -14.53 12.85
CA ARG A 239 23.23 -13.51 13.19
C ARG A 239 23.61 -12.87 14.51
N PHE A 240 23.68 -11.54 14.55
CA PHE A 240 24.09 -10.78 15.74
C PHE A 240 23.36 -9.44 15.83
N ARG A 241 23.31 -8.85 17.03
CA ARG A 241 22.92 -7.46 17.22
C ARG A 241 24.15 -6.57 17.18
N TYR A 242 24.10 -5.51 16.38
CA TYR A 242 25.14 -4.51 16.31
C TYR A 242 25.22 -3.71 17.62
N ASP A 243 26.41 -3.63 18.20
CA ASP A 243 26.71 -2.81 19.37
C ASP A 243 27.82 -1.80 19.01
N SER A 244 27.54 -0.50 19.14
CA SER A 244 28.54 0.56 18.88
C SER A 244 29.56 0.75 20.00
N GLY A 245 29.47 -0.04 21.08
CA GLY A 245 30.31 0.08 22.27
C GLY A 245 29.84 1.18 23.24
N ARG A 246 28.70 1.85 22.97
CA ARG A 246 28.08 2.82 23.88
C ARG A 246 26.78 2.27 24.45
N ARG A 247 26.80 1.84 25.71
CA ARG A 247 25.59 1.58 26.50
C ARG A 247 24.79 2.90 26.63
N PRO A 248 23.48 2.93 26.35
CA PRO A 248 22.68 4.14 26.55
C PRO A 248 22.44 4.36 28.04
N GLY A 249 22.98 5.44 28.60
CA GLY A 249 22.67 5.94 29.94
C GLY A 249 23.68 5.55 31.03
N GLY A 250 24.33 6.57 31.61
CA GLY A 250 25.06 6.47 32.88
C GLY A 250 26.58 6.61 32.74
N ARG A 251 27.11 7.78 33.11
CA ARG A 251 28.49 7.89 33.57
C ARG A 251 28.59 7.14 34.91
N GLN A 252 29.58 6.28 35.05
CA GLN A 252 30.32 6.18 36.31
C GLN A 252 31.78 5.80 36.01
N PRO A 253 32.75 6.68 36.29
CA PRO A 253 34.14 6.28 36.40
C PRO A 253 34.38 5.80 37.84
N ASP A 254 34.44 4.50 38.07
CA ASP A 254 34.94 3.90 39.32
C ASP A 254 35.15 2.40 39.05
N ARG A 255 36.26 1.70 39.32
CA ARG A 255 37.59 1.95 39.88
C ARG A 255 38.43 0.72 39.47
N LEU A 256 39.68 0.91 39.06
CA LEU A 256 40.73 -0.05 39.47
C LEU A 256 41.35 0.56 40.73
N PRO A 257 41.40 -0.19 41.83
CA PRO A 257 42.65 -0.86 42.15
C PRO A 257 42.48 -2.32 42.56
N LEU A 258 43.41 -3.14 42.08
CA LEU A 258 43.87 -4.35 42.77
C LEU A 258 44.15 -4.00 44.23
N ASP A 259 43.46 -4.60 45.18
CA ASP A 259 44.06 -4.88 46.47
C ASP A 259 44.86 -6.18 46.36
N LYS A 260 46.16 -6.08 46.58
CA LYS A 260 46.95 -7.22 47.05
C LYS A 260 46.72 -7.29 48.56
N ALA A 261 46.00 -8.31 49.02
CA ALA A 261 46.16 -8.87 50.36
C ALA A 261 45.59 -10.30 50.36
N GLY A 262 46.48 -11.28 50.50
CA GLY A 262 46.21 -12.71 50.46
C GLY A 262 47.39 -13.46 49.88
#